data_AF-X1PU76-F1
#
_entry.id   AF-X1PU76-F1
#
_cell.length_a   1.000
_cell.length_b   1.000
_cell.length_c   1.000
_cell.angle_alpha   90.00
_cell.angle_beta   90.00
_cell.angle_gamma   90.00
#
_symmetry.space_group_name_H-M   'P 1'
#
loop_
_entity.id
_entity.type
_entity.pdbx_description
1 polymer ?
#
loop_
_entity_poly.entity_id
_entity_poly.type
_entity_poly.pdbx_seq_one_letter_code
_entity_poly.pdbx_strand_id
1 'polypeptide(L)'
;QLLTKILQSVYIKRKDIFITNMTKCRPPGNRNPSKSEIETCFPYLETQIALINPKIIVTLGNVPTQYLLETTQGITKLRGQWHDWIGEIKI
;
A
#
# COMPACT_ATOMS: atom_id res chain seq x y z
N GLN A 1 -16.27 -0.12 -2.89
CA GLN A 1 -17.35 -0.37 -1.90
C GLN A 1 -16.97 -1.44 -0.88
N LEU A 2 -16.40 -2.58 -1.27
CA LEU A 2 -16.01 -3.65 -0.34
C LEU A 2 -15.03 -3.22 0.77
N LEU A 3 -13.95 -2.49 0.43
CA LEU A 3 -12.99 -1.99 1.42
C LEU A 3 -13.67 -1.19 2.53
N THR A 4 -14.63 -0.32 2.19
CA THR A 4 -15.38 0.45 3.19
C THR A 4 -16.16 -0.45 4.14
N LYS A 5 -16.80 -1.51 3.63
CA LYS A 5 -17.53 -2.48 4.47
C LYS A 5 -16.60 -3.24 5.41
N ILE A 6 -15.41 -3.63 4.93
CA ILE A 6 -14.38 -4.29 5.75
C ILE A 6 -13.95 -3.36 6.89
N LEU A 7 -13.57 -2.12 6.58
CA LEU A 7 -13.18 -1.13 7.59
C LEU A 7 -14.28 -0.89 8.63
N GLN A 8 -15.54 -0.79 8.18
CA GLN A 8 -16.69 -0.63 9.09
C GLN A 8 -16.88 -1.83 10.02
N SER A 9 -16.64 -3.06 9.56
CA SER A 9 -16.75 -4.27 10.40
C SER A 9 -15.75 -4.33 11.55
N VAL A 10 -14.66 -3.57 11.44
CA VAL A 10 -13.63 -3.42 12.49
C VAL A 10 -13.62 -2.00 13.08
N TYR A 11 -14.72 -1.27 12.94
CA TYR A 11 -14.96 0.05 13.53
C TYR A 11 -13.97 1.15 13.08
N ILE A 12 -13.31 0.98 11.92
CA ILE A 12 -12.44 1.99 11.33
C ILE A 12 -13.25 2.86 10.36
N LYS A 13 -13.29 4.17 10.60
CA LYS A 13 -13.95 5.11 9.68
C LYS A 13 -12.99 5.49 8.57
N ARG A 14 -13.48 5.49 7.33
CA ARG A 14 -12.68 5.83 6.14
C ARG A 14 -12.05 7.24 6.20
N LYS A 15 -12.69 8.17 6.91
CA LYS A 15 -12.21 9.55 7.10
C LYS A 15 -11.03 9.66 8.07
N ASP A 16 -10.80 8.64 8.90
CA ASP A 16 -9.74 8.63 9.92
C ASP A 16 -8.47 7.94 9.38
N ILE A 17 -8.47 7.55 8.10
CA ILE A 17 -7.34 6.88 7.43
C ILE A 17 -7.03 7.56 6.10
N PHE A 18 -5.80 7.37 5.63
CA PHE A 18 -5.38 7.77 4.30
C PHE A 18 -5.36 6.56 3.36
N ILE A 19 -5.90 6.70 2.15
CA ILE A 19 -5.93 5.64 1.13
C ILE A 19 -5.28 6.17 -0.14
N THR A 20 -4.29 5.45 -0.65
CA THR A 20 -3.55 5.79 -1.86
C THR A 20 -3.15 4.52 -2.62
N ASN A 21 -2.53 4.66 -3.78
CA ASN A 21 -2.07 3.56 -4.63
C ASN A 21 -0.61 3.76 -5.07
N MET A 22 0.06 2.67 -5.47
CA MET A 22 1.44 2.71 -6.00
C MET A 22 1.57 3.62 -7.23
N THR A 23 0.58 3.60 -8.13
CA THR A 23 0.51 4.50 -9.28
C THR A 23 -0.66 5.48 -9.14
N LYS A 24 -0.50 6.69 -9.69
CA LYS A 24 -1.55 7.73 -9.68
C LYS A 24 -2.36 7.76 -10.97
N CYS A 25 -1.88 7.08 -12.00
CA CYS A 25 -2.58 6.87 -13.27
C CYS A 25 -3.07 5.43 -13.38
N ARG A 26 -4.22 5.24 -14.04
CA ARG A 26 -4.78 3.92 -14.32
C ARG A 26 -4.07 3.30 -15.53
N PRO A 27 -3.41 2.14 -15.39
CA PRO A 27 -2.80 1.46 -16.53
C PRO A 27 -3.83 1.04 -17.58
N PRO A 28 -3.47 1.02 -18.87
CA PRO A 28 -4.34 0.53 -19.94
C PRO A 28 -4.84 -0.88 -19.67
N GLY A 29 -6.13 -1.14 -19.87
CA GLY A 29 -6.74 -2.45 -19.61
C GLY A 29 -6.71 -2.88 -18.14
N ASN A 30 -6.42 -1.97 -17.20
CA ASN A 30 -6.33 -2.27 -15.76
C ASN A 30 -5.32 -3.37 -15.43
N ARG A 31 -4.27 -3.52 -16.25
CA ARG A 31 -3.15 -4.41 -15.97
C ARG A 31 -2.39 -3.96 -14.73
N ASN A 32 -1.54 -4.84 -14.22
CA ASN A 32 -0.58 -4.44 -13.20
C ASN A 32 0.37 -3.36 -13.77
N PRO A 33 0.73 -2.34 -12.95
CA PRO A 33 1.75 -1.40 -13.35
C PRO A 33 3.09 -2.11 -13.46
N SER A 34 3.87 -1.72 -14.46
CA SER A 34 5.25 -2.14 -14.63
C SER A 34 6.14 -1.51 -13.56
N LYS A 35 7.34 -2.07 -13.38
CA LYS A 35 8.32 -1.54 -12.42
C LYS A 35 8.62 -0.06 -12.67
N SER A 36 8.84 0.31 -13.94
CA SER A 36 9.13 1.69 -14.34
C SER A 36 7.96 2.65 -14.04
N GLU A 37 6.71 2.22 -14.24
CA GLU A 37 5.54 3.04 -13.89
C GLU A 37 5.44 3.26 -12.37
N ILE A 38 5.76 2.23 -11.57
CA ILE A 38 5.81 2.34 -10.11
C ILE A 38 6.93 3.30 -9.70
N GLU A 39 8.17 3.08 -10.17
CA GLU A 39 9.33 3.91 -9.86
C GLU A 39 9.10 5.38 -10.23
N THR A 40 8.44 5.64 -11.37
CA THR A 40 8.07 7.01 -11.79
C THR A 40 7.06 7.65 -10.84
N CYS A 41 6.09 6.88 -10.33
CA CYS A 41 5.07 7.38 -9.41
C CYS A 41 5.51 7.36 -7.93
N PHE A 42 6.55 6.60 -7.58
CA PHE A 42 6.92 6.35 -6.20
C PHE A 42 7.30 7.60 -5.41
N PRO A 43 8.02 8.61 -5.97
CA PRO A 43 8.34 9.84 -5.24
C PRO A 43 7.10 10.56 -4.67
N TYR A 44 5.95 10.48 -5.35
CA TYR A 44 4.70 11.03 -4.82
C TYR A 44 4.18 10.25 -3.63
N LEU A 45 4.26 8.92 -3.67
CA LEU A 45 3.85 8.07 -2.55
C LEU A 45 4.79 8.24 -1.36
N GLU A 46 6.10 8.28 -1.61
CA GLU A 46 7.12 8.55 -0.60
C GLU A 46 6.87 9.89 0.10
N THR A 47 6.60 10.95 -0.67
CA THR A 47 6.24 12.27 -0.12
C THR A 47 4.95 12.20 0.71
N GLN A 48 3.92 11.49 0.24
CA GLN A 48 2.68 11.30 0.99
C GLN A 48 2.94 10.60 2.33
N ILE A 49 3.74 9.53 2.33
CA ILE A 49 4.11 8.79 3.53
C ILE A 49 4.89 9.68 4.49
N ALA A 50 5.88 10.44 4.00
CA ALA A 50 6.70 11.33 4.81
C ALA A 50 5.86 12.43 5.48
N LEU A 51 4.91 13.03 4.76
CA LEU A 51 4.03 14.08 5.28
C LEU A 51 3.02 13.55 6.32
N ILE A 52 2.51 12.33 6.11
CA ILE A 52 1.55 11.71 7.03
C ILE A 52 2.26 11.12 8.26
N ASN A 53 3.51 10.67 8.09
CA ASN A 53 4.31 9.95 9.07
C ASN A 53 3.50 8.85 9.81
N PRO A 54 2.94 7.87 9.07
CA PRO A 54 2.05 6.88 9.65
C PRO A 54 2.82 5.89 10.53
N LYS A 55 2.18 5.39 11.59
CA LYS A 55 2.75 4.27 12.37
C LYS A 55 2.61 2.91 11.65
N ILE A 56 1.56 2.76 10.84
CA ILE A 56 1.20 1.51 10.17
C ILE A 56 0.78 1.80 8.72
N ILE A 57 1.27 0.99 7.78
CA ILE A 57 0.84 0.97 6.37
C ILE A 57 0.27 -0.41 6.05
N VAL A 58 -1.01 -0.47 5.67
CA VAL A 58 -1.63 -1.73 5.25
C VAL A 58 -1.52 -1.86 3.72
N THR A 59 -0.78 -2.87 3.25
CA THR A 59 -0.67 -3.17 1.82
C THR A 59 -1.83 -4.03 1.34
N LEU A 60 -2.44 -3.66 0.21
CA LEU A 60 -3.58 -4.36 -0.38
C LEU A 60 -3.20 -5.01 -1.72
N GLY A 61 -2.67 -6.24 -1.66
CA GLY A 61 -2.35 -7.07 -2.83
C GLY A 61 -0.85 -7.21 -3.12
N ASN A 62 -0.50 -8.09 -4.06
CA ASN A 62 0.90 -8.45 -4.34
C ASN A 62 1.80 -7.25 -4.67
N VAL A 63 1.36 -6.38 -5.58
CA VAL A 63 2.18 -5.27 -6.11
C VAL A 63 2.70 -4.34 -5.00
N PRO A 64 1.84 -3.74 -4.14
CA PRO A 64 2.33 -2.87 -3.07
C PRO A 64 3.15 -3.64 -2.02
N THR A 65 2.76 -4.87 -1.66
CA THR A 65 3.49 -5.66 -0.66
C THR A 65 4.90 -6.02 -1.12
N GLN A 66 5.04 -6.54 -2.34
CA GLN A 66 6.33 -6.93 -2.90
C GLN A 66 7.26 -5.76 -3.11
N TYR A 67 6.72 -4.61 -3.54
CA TYR A 67 7.51 -3.42 -3.76
C TYR A 67 8.03 -2.84 -2.43
N LEU A 68 7.15 -2.63 -1.44
CA LEU A 68 7.56 -1.99 -0.18
C LEU A 68 8.43 -2.89 0.71
N LEU A 69 8.23 -4.21 0.66
CA LEU A 69 9.02 -5.18 1.44
C LEU A 69 10.22 -5.73 0.65
N GLU A 70 10.50 -5.19 -0.54
CA GLU A 70 11.61 -5.60 -1.42
C GLU A 70 11.73 -7.13 -1.59
N THR A 71 10.59 -7.78 -1.86
CA THR A 71 10.49 -9.24 -1.87
C THR A 71 9.73 -9.76 -3.10
N THR A 72 10.04 -10.98 -3.51
CA THR A 72 9.29 -11.70 -4.56
C THR A 72 8.28 -12.69 -3.97
N GLN A 73 8.20 -12.80 -2.63
CA GLN A 73 7.23 -13.68 -1.98
C GLN A 73 5.80 -13.22 -2.25
N GLY A 74 4.88 -14.17 -2.44
CA GLY A 74 3.47 -13.87 -2.69
C GLY A 74 2.73 -13.45 -1.43
N ILE A 75 1.71 -12.59 -1.58
CA ILE A 75 0.88 -12.05 -0.49
C ILE A 75 0.23 -13.14 0.36
N THR A 76 -0.04 -14.32 -0.21
CA THR A 76 -0.63 -15.44 0.53
C THR A 76 0.26 -15.94 1.67
N LYS A 77 1.58 -15.79 1.55
CA LYS A 77 2.55 -16.15 2.60
C LYS A 77 2.81 -15.00 3.58
N LEU A 78 2.77 -13.76 3.09
CA LEU A 78 3.13 -12.57 3.88
C LEU A 78 1.95 -11.98 4.67
N ARG A 79 0.71 -12.19 4.21
CA ARG A 79 -0.47 -11.57 4.85
C ARG A 79 -0.60 -11.95 6.33
N GLY A 80 -0.92 -10.95 7.17
CA GLY A 80 -1.18 -11.15 8.59
C GLY A 80 0.07 -11.23 9.47
N GLN A 81 1.25 -10.95 8.90
CA GLN A 81 2.51 -10.82 9.63
C GLN A 81 2.93 -9.35 9.67
N TRP A 82 3.61 -8.96 10.74
CA TRP A 82 4.20 -7.63 10.85
C TRP A 82 5.57 -7.62 10.19
N HIS A 83 5.84 -6.56 9.44
CA HIS A 83 7.13 -6.29 8.84
C HIS A 83 7.65 -4.92 9.27
N ASP A 84 8.91 -4.87 9.67
CA ASP A 84 9.62 -3.61 9.85
C ASP A 84 9.84 -2.94 8.49
N TRP A 85 9.58 -1.65 8.44
CA TRP A 85 9.90 -0.82 7.29
C TRP A 85 10.75 0.38 7.73
N ILE A 86 10.79 1.44 6.94
CA ILE A 86 11.62 2.61 7.20
C ILE A 86 11.22 3.28 8.53
N GLY A 87 12.20 3.52 9.40
CA GLY A 87 11.99 4.14 10.70
C GLY A 87 11.22 3.24 11.67
N GLU A 88 10.16 3.78 12.29
CA GLU A 88 9.28 3.04 13.22
C GLU A 88 8.01 2.50 12.54
N ILE A 89 7.92 2.62 11.20
CA ILE A 89 6.72 2.27 10.44
C ILE A 89 6.64 0.75 10.32
N LYS A 90 5.45 0.21 10.62
CA LYS A 90 5.13 -1.21 10.39
C LYS A 90 4.29 -1.39 9.13
N ILE A 91 4.60 -2.44 8.37
CA ILE A 91 3.77 -2.94 7.25
C ILE A 91 3.10 -4.25 7.63
#